data_AF-A0A6I5XA55-F1
#
_entry.id   AF-A0A6I5XA55-F1
#
_cell.length_a   1.000
_cell.length_b   1.000
_cell.length_c   1.000
_cell.angle_alpha   90.00
_cell.angle_beta   90.00
_cell.angle_gamma   90.00
#
_symmetry.space_group_name_H-M   'P 1'
#
loop_
_entity.id
_entity.type
_entity.pdbx_description
1 polymer ?
#
loop_
_entity_poly.entity_id
_entity_poly.type
_entity_poly.pdbx_seq_one_letter_code
_entity_poly.pdbx_strand_id
1 'polypeptide(L)'
;MPTAALLAEQPPPHALKSPGITSPAPSAMAEGTNVDGLLALAQETAADGRQRGRGATSPSDLELLRDQARTMIDTLPDDDATRFVMPWLWRAGSTTGKALTPEGEEFGYELRFSRYKTVQVKP
;
A
#
# COMPACT_ATOMS: atom_id res chain seq x y z
N MET A 1 -10.68 -48.03 53.79
CA MET A 1 -10.46 -49.07 52.77
C MET A 1 -11.67 -49.06 51.85
N PRO A 2 -11.59 -49.05 50.50
CA PRO A 2 -10.44 -49.14 49.57
C PRO A 2 -10.04 -47.73 49.02
N THR A 3 -8.88 -47.38 48.43
CA THR A 3 -7.89 -47.95 47.49
C THR A 3 -8.30 -47.86 46.00
N ALA A 4 -7.77 -46.87 45.27
CA ALA A 4 -6.86 -47.04 44.10
C ALA A 4 -6.86 -45.85 43.11
N ALA A 5 -5.66 -45.56 42.59
CA ALA A 5 -5.30 -44.88 41.33
C ALA A 5 -5.56 -43.34 41.25
N LEU A 6 -4.73 -42.50 40.63
CA LEU A 6 -3.74 -42.72 39.59
C LEU A 6 -2.70 -41.57 39.59
N LEU A 7 -1.49 -41.94 39.20
CA LEU A 7 -0.33 -41.11 38.90
C LEU A 7 -0.60 -40.06 37.82
N ALA A 8 0.11 -38.94 37.96
CA ALA A 8 0.76 -38.13 36.92
C ALA A 8 -0.05 -37.71 35.68
N GLU A 9 -0.18 -36.40 35.47
CA GLU A 9 0.36 -35.75 34.27
C GLU A 9 0.44 -34.23 34.49
N GLN A 10 1.68 -33.75 34.50
CA GLN A 10 2.04 -32.33 34.52
C GLN A 10 2.06 -31.86 33.06
N PRO A 11 1.25 -30.85 32.65
CA PRO A 11 1.30 -30.37 31.28
C PRO A 11 2.65 -29.68 31.00
N PRO A 12 3.22 -29.84 29.80
CA PRO A 12 4.51 -29.26 29.44
C PRO A 12 4.42 -27.72 29.31
N PRO A 13 5.48 -26.97 29.64
CA PRO A 13 5.57 -25.56 29.30
C PRO A 13 5.80 -25.45 27.79
N HIS A 14 4.76 -25.12 27.03
CA HIS A 14 4.95 -24.73 25.63
C HIS A 14 5.72 -23.41 25.59
N ALA A 15 6.92 -23.51 25.04
CA ALA A 15 7.88 -22.47 24.81
C ALA A 15 7.24 -21.22 24.17
N LEU A 16 7.50 -20.07 24.80
CA LEU A 16 7.43 -18.75 24.16
C LEU A 16 8.36 -18.78 22.94
N LYS A 17 7.79 -18.99 21.74
CA LYS A 17 8.47 -18.70 20.49
C LYS A 17 8.68 -17.18 20.45
N SER A 18 9.95 -16.80 20.54
CA SER A 18 10.45 -15.47 20.23
C SER A 18 9.78 -14.92 18.97
N PRO A 19 9.23 -13.68 18.98
CA PRO A 19 8.87 -13.03 17.73
C PRO A 19 10.17 -12.83 16.95
N GLY A 20 10.30 -13.61 15.88
CA GLY A 20 11.38 -13.50 14.93
C GLY A 20 11.39 -12.10 14.33
N ILE A 21 12.51 -11.42 14.54
CA ILE A 21 13.26 -10.68 13.51
C ILE A 21 12.34 -10.00 12.50
N THR A 22 11.93 -8.80 12.89
CA THR A 22 11.73 -7.63 12.04
C THR A 22 12.07 -7.89 10.58
N SER A 23 11.04 -8.08 9.76
CA SER A 23 11.16 -7.88 8.32
C SER A 23 11.69 -6.46 8.12
N PRO A 24 12.84 -6.23 7.48
CA PRO A 24 13.13 -4.90 6.99
C PRO A 24 12.09 -4.63 5.91
N ALA A 25 11.09 -3.81 6.24
CA ALA A 25 10.39 -3.05 5.24
C ALA A 25 11.47 -2.37 4.39
N PRO A 26 11.44 -2.47 3.05
CA PRO A 26 12.37 -1.70 2.24
C PRO A 26 12.12 -0.23 2.57
N SER A 27 13.07 0.34 3.28
CA SER A 27 13.10 1.72 3.71
C SER A 27 12.83 2.61 2.52
N ALA A 28 11.84 3.48 2.72
CA ALA A 28 11.67 4.78 2.12
C ALA A 28 12.99 5.34 1.56
N MET A 29 13.24 5.09 0.29
CA MET A 29 14.26 5.82 -0.45
C MET A 29 13.62 7.12 -0.90
N ALA A 30 13.95 8.17 -0.15
CA ALA A 30 13.96 9.57 -0.56
C ALA A 30 12.94 9.94 -1.64
N GLU A 31 11.78 10.42 -1.17
CA GLU A 31 10.79 11.16 -1.94
C GLU A 31 11.41 12.44 -2.51
N GLY A 32 12.20 12.29 -3.58
CA GLY A 32 12.37 13.36 -4.54
C GLY A 32 11.02 13.62 -5.18
N THR A 33 10.65 14.90 -5.27
CA THR A 33 9.55 15.42 -6.09
C THR A 33 9.85 15.18 -7.58
N ASN A 34 10.08 13.93 -7.96
CA ASN A 34 10.33 13.53 -9.34
C ASN A 34 9.00 13.06 -9.90
N VAL A 35 8.49 13.83 -10.86
CA VAL A 35 7.31 13.49 -11.66
C VAL A 35 7.48 12.11 -12.31
N ASP A 36 8.72 11.74 -12.65
CA ASP A 36 9.12 10.39 -13.10
C ASP A 36 8.69 9.27 -12.15
N GLY A 37 8.61 9.53 -10.85
CA GLY A 37 8.16 8.55 -9.86
C GLY A 37 6.68 8.18 -10.00
N LEU A 38 5.83 9.08 -10.48
CA LEU A 38 4.38 8.83 -10.59
C LEU A 38 4.06 7.81 -11.68
N LEU A 39 4.69 7.96 -12.85
CA LEU A 39 4.50 7.00 -13.94
C LEU A 39 5.10 5.64 -13.59
N ALA A 40 6.26 5.61 -12.93
CA ALA A 40 6.87 4.37 -12.44
C ALA A 40 5.95 3.63 -11.46
N LEU A 41 5.37 4.32 -10.47
CA LEU A 41 4.39 3.71 -9.55
C LEU A 41 3.19 3.12 -10.30
N ALA A 42 2.69 3.83 -11.32
CA ALA A 42 1.59 3.35 -12.14
C ALA A 42 1.98 2.11 -12.96
N GLN A 43 3.17 2.09 -13.57
CA GLN A 43 3.70 0.95 -14.32
C GLN A 43 3.91 -0.29 -13.44
N GLU A 44 4.51 -0.11 -12.26
CA GLU A 44 4.69 -1.21 -11.32
C GLU A 44 3.35 -1.78 -10.83
N THR A 45 2.39 -0.91 -10.50
CA THR A 45 1.02 -1.33 -10.13
C THR A 45 0.30 -2.01 -11.30
N ALA A 46 0.54 -1.60 -12.54
CA ALA A 46 0.01 -2.28 -13.71
C ALA A 46 0.58 -3.70 -13.83
N ALA A 47 1.89 -3.84 -13.63
CA ALA A 47 2.62 -5.10 -13.78
C ALA A 47 2.19 -6.16 -12.75
N ASP A 48 2.12 -5.81 -11.47
CA ASP A 48 1.87 -6.78 -10.40
C ASP A 48 0.47 -6.69 -9.76
N GLY A 49 -0.32 -5.66 -10.10
CA GLY A 49 -1.64 -5.42 -9.53
C GLY A 49 -1.65 -4.95 -8.08
N ARG A 50 -0.48 -4.73 -7.45
CA ARG A 50 -0.37 -4.29 -6.07
C ARG A 50 -0.59 -2.79 -5.96
N GLN A 51 -1.39 -2.41 -4.98
CA GLN A 51 -1.63 -1.00 -4.68
C GLN A 51 -0.36 -0.36 -4.11
N ARG A 52 -0.02 0.83 -4.61
CA ARG A 52 1.10 1.64 -4.13
C ARG A 52 0.62 3.03 -3.74
N GLY A 53 1.36 3.68 -2.84
CA GLY A 53 1.06 5.01 -2.35
C GLY A 53 2.20 6.00 -2.60
N ARG A 54 1.87 7.28 -2.68
CA ARG A 54 2.80 8.40 -2.65
C ARG A 54 2.33 9.41 -1.59
N GLY A 55 3.22 9.77 -0.68
CA GLY A 55 2.96 10.75 0.36
C GLY A 55 3.09 12.18 -0.15
N ALA A 56 2.51 13.11 0.59
CA ALA A 56 2.83 14.53 0.52
C ALA A 56 2.47 15.20 1.84
N THR A 57 3.04 16.36 2.11
CA THR A 57 2.74 17.13 3.33
C THR A 57 1.49 18.00 3.20
N SER A 58 0.93 18.16 2.00
CA SER A 58 -0.32 18.89 1.80
C SER A 58 -1.32 18.16 0.87
N PRO A 59 -2.64 18.29 1.12
CA PRO A 59 -3.65 17.71 0.21
C PRO A 59 -3.62 18.33 -1.18
N SER A 60 -3.27 19.62 -1.30
CA SER A 60 -3.20 20.32 -2.58
C SER A 60 -2.09 19.76 -3.48
N ASP A 61 -0.96 19.37 -2.88
CA ASP A 61 0.12 18.71 -3.61
C ASP A 61 -0.32 17.34 -4.12
N LEU A 62 -1.09 16.57 -3.34
CA LEU A 62 -1.64 15.29 -3.81
C LEU A 62 -2.63 15.46 -4.96
N GLU A 63 -3.43 16.53 -4.97
CA GLU A 63 -4.32 16.83 -6.09
C GLU A 63 -3.53 17.17 -7.36
N LEU A 64 -2.47 17.99 -7.24
CA LEU A 64 -1.57 18.29 -8.34
C LEU A 64 -0.88 17.01 -8.87
N LEU A 65 -0.34 16.18 -7.98
CA LEU A 65 0.31 14.91 -8.34
C LEU A 65 -0.68 13.93 -9.00
N ARG A 66 -1.92 13.88 -8.51
CA ARG A 66 -2.98 13.08 -9.15
C ARG A 66 -3.22 13.53 -10.58
N ASP A 67 -3.40 14.83 -10.80
CA ASP A 67 -3.75 15.36 -12.11
C ASP A 67 -2.58 15.21 -13.10
N GLN A 68 -1.34 15.37 -12.62
CA GLN A 68 -0.13 15.03 -13.38
C GLN A 68 -0.08 13.54 -13.74
N ALA A 69 -0.30 12.64 -12.77
CA ALA A 69 -0.31 11.20 -13.02
C ALA A 69 -1.39 10.80 -14.03
N ARG A 70 -2.59 11.38 -13.95
CA ARG A 70 -3.67 11.15 -14.92
C ARG A 70 -3.26 11.58 -16.32
N THR A 71 -2.67 12.77 -16.45
CA THR A 71 -2.20 13.28 -17.74
C THR A 71 -1.16 12.35 -18.35
N MET A 72 -0.17 11.89 -17.57
CA MET A 72 0.84 10.95 -18.05
C MET A 72 0.24 9.62 -18.49
N ILE A 73 -0.67 9.04 -17.69
CA ILE A 73 -1.33 7.76 -18.01
C ILE A 73 -2.19 7.89 -19.27
N ASP A 74 -2.87 9.02 -19.47
CA ASP A 74 -3.72 9.24 -20.63
C ASP A 74 -2.93 9.34 -21.95
N THR A 75 -1.70 9.85 -21.90
CA THR A 75 -0.82 9.94 -23.08
C THR A 75 -0.23 8.61 -23.54
N LEU A 76 -0.45 7.52 -22.80
CA LEU A 76 0.06 6.20 -23.16
C LEU A 76 -0.77 5.54 -24.29
N PRO A 77 -0.17 4.63 -25.07
CA PRO A 77 -0.89 3.84 -26.08
C PRO A 77 -2.12 3.14 -25.51
N ASP A 78 -3.19 2.99 -26.32
CA ASP A 78 -4.46 2.38 -25.89
C ASP A 78 -4.29 0.92 -25.38
N ASP A 79 -3.26 0.21 -25.85
CA ASP A 79 -2.91 -1.16 -25.46
C ASP A 79 -2.01 -1.24 -24.21
N ASP A 80 -1.60 -0.11 -23.65
CA ASP A 80 -0.74 -0.07 -22.46
C ASP A 80 -1.53 -0.46 -21.18
N ALA A 81 -1.02 -1.46 -20.45
CA ALA A 81 -1.64 -1.95 -19.23
C ALA A 81 -1.73 -0.89 -18.11
N THR A 82 -0.88 0.14 -18.15
CA THR A 82 -0.89 1.26 -17.20
C THR A 82 -2.15 2.12 -17.33
N ARG A 83 -2.87 2.09 -18.46
CA ARG A 83 -4.17 2.79 -18.60
C ARG A 83 -5.29 2.24 -17.72
N PHE A 84 -5.09 1.04 -17.17
CA PHE A 84 -5.99 0.44 -16.18
C PHE A 84 -5.68 0.86 -14.75
N VAL A 85 -4.64 1.66 -14.52
CA VAL A 85 -4.28 2.18 -13.21
C VAL A 85 -4.95 3.53 -12.99
N MET A 86 -5.63 3.67 -11.86
CA MET A 86 -6.21 4.93 -11.43
C MET A 86 -5.38 5.50 -10.28
N PRO A 87 -4.83 6.72 -10.42
CA PRO A 87 -4.37 7.52 -9.31
C PRO A 87 -5.57 8.18 -8.59
N TRP A 88 -5.69 8.00 -7.28
CA TRP A 88 -6.80 8.54 -6.48
C TRP A 88 -6.39 8.89 -5.06
N LEU A 89 -7.03 9.89 -4.44
CA LEU A 89 -6.70 10.33 -3.10
C LEU A 89 -7.34 9.43 -2.05
N TRP A 90 -6.50 8.83 -1.22
CA TRP A 90 -6.96 8.19 0.02
C TRP A 90 -7.00 9.22 1.14
N ARG A 91 -8.05 9.16 1.95
CA ARG A 91 -8.25 10.04 3.11
C ARG A 91 -8.67 9.23 4.33
N ALA A 92 -7.92 9.35 5.42
CA ALA A 92 -8.24 8.74 6.70
C ALA A 92 -9.64 9.18 7.16
N GLY A 93 -10.47 8.21 7.55
CA GLY A 93 -11.85 8.44 8.01
C GLY A 93 -12.92 8.55 6.91
N SER A 94 -12.56 8.91 5.67
CA SER A 94 -13.50 8.90 4.53
C SER A 94 -13.33 7.67 3.64
N THR A 95 -12.13 7.09 3.65
CA THR A 95 -11.78 5.91 2.86
C THR A 95 -11.45 4.75 3.78
N THR A 96 -11.84 3.54 3.37
CA THR A 96 -11.47 2.31 4.08
C THR A 96 -10.00 1.93 3.82
N GLY A 97 -9.48 1.01 4.65
CA GLY A 97 -8.10 0.52 4.55
C GLY A 97 -7.12 1.30 5.43
N LYS A 98 -5.86 0.86 5.42
CA LYS A 98 -4.74 1.47 6.15
C LYS A 98 -3.85 2.23 5.20
N ALA A 99 -3.22 3.30 5.66
CA ALA A 99 -2.22 4.04 4.89
C ALA A 99 -1.10 3.12 4.37
N LEU A 100 -0.54 3.48 3.22
CA LEU A 100 0.57 2.78 2.56
C LEU A 100 1.89 3.56 2.67
N THR A 101 1.81 4.82 3.08
CA THR A 101 2.94 5.74 3.20
C THR A 101 3.01 6.31 4.62
N PRO A 102 4.21 6.70 5.10
CA PRO A 102 4.35 7.41 6.37
C PRO A 102 3.50 8.67 6.45
N GLU A 103 3.42 9.44 5.37
CA GLU A 103 2.61 10.65 5.27
C GLU A 103 1.12 10.35 5.36
N GLY A 104 0.67 9.23 4.79
CA GLY A 104 -0.70 8.76 4.94
C GLY A 104 -1.03 8.39 6.38
N GLU A 105 -0.08 7.83 7.13
CA GLU A 105 -0.24 7.54 8.57
C GLU A 105 -0.21 8.82 9.42
N GLU A 106 0.68 9.76 9.10
CA GLU A 106 0.91 10.98 9.87
C GLU A 106 -0.16 12.05 9.60
N PHE A 107 -0.45 12.34 8.33
CA PHE A 107 -1.34 13.43 7.93
C PHE A 107 -2.74 12.96 7.55
N GLY A 108 -2.93 11.66 7.36
CA GLY A 108 -4.24 11.09 7.00
C GLY A 108 -4.61 11.26 5.54
N TYR A 109 -3.66 11.53 4.64
CA TYR A 109 -3.88 11.57 3.20
C TYR A 109 -2.67 11.07 2.42
N GLU A 110 -2.94 10.38 1.31
CA GLU A 110 -1.92 9.90 0.38
C GLU A 110 -2.53 9.73 -1.02
N LEU A 111 -1.70 9.77 -2.06
CA LEU A 111 -2.11 9.41 -3.42
C LEU A 111 -1.91 7.92 -3.62
N ARG A 112 -2.95 7.20 -4.04
CA ARG A 112 -2.90 5.77 -4.32
C ARG A 112 -3.00 5.44 -5.79
N PHE A 113 -2.26 4.42 -6.19
CA PHE A 113 -2.31 3.81 -7.51
C PHE A 113 -2.96 2.44 -7.38
N SER A 114 -4.10 2.26 -8.04
CA SER A 114 -4.86 1.00 -8.01
C SER A 114 -5.17 0.54 -9.42
N ARG A 115 -4.98 -0.75 -9.69
CA ARG A 115 -5.33 -1.37 -10.97
C ARG A 115 -6.81 -1.78 -10.99
N TYR A 116 -7.49 -1.50 -12.09
CA TYR A 116 -8.89 -1.83 -12.34
C TYR A 116 -9.03 -2.78 -13.53
N LYS A 117 -10.23 -3.34 -13.71
CA LYS A 117 -10.56 -4.19 -14.86
C LYS A 117 -10.93 -3.40 -16.12
N THR A 118 -11.25 -2.12 -15.96
CA THR A 118 -11.64 -1.22 -17.04
C THR A 118 -10.78 0.03 -16.99
N VAL A 119 -10.53 0.63 -18.15
CA VAL A 119 -9.80 1.90 -18.27
C VAL A 119 -10.54 2.96 -17.46
N GLN A 120 -9.81 3.60 -16.54
CA GLN A 120 -10.36 4.57 -15.60
C GLN A 120 -10.03 6.02 -15.99
N VAL A 121 -8.87 6.22 -16.62
CA VAL A 121 -8.45 7.52 -17.13
C VAL A 121 -8.93 7.64 -18.58
N LYS A 122 -9.78 8.64 -18.84
CA LYS A 122 -10.30 8.95 -20.18
C LYS A 122 -9.76 10.30 -20.62
N PRO A 123 -9.51 10.50 -21.93
CA PRO A 123 -9.19 11.80 -22.50
C PRO A 123 -10.37 12.79 -22.37
#